data_AF-A0A7C8ML37-F1
#
_entry.id   AF-A0A7C8ML37-F1
#
_cell.length_a   1.000
_cell.length_b   1.000
_cell.length_c   1.000
_cell.angle_alpha   90.00
_cell.angle_beta   90.00
_cell.angle_gamma   90.00
#
_symmetry.space_group_name_H-M   'P 1'
#
loop_
_entity.id
_entity.type
_entity.pdbx_description
1 polymer ?
#
loop_
_entity_poly.entity_id
_entity_poly.type
_entity_poly.pdbx_seq_one_letter_code
_entity_poly.pdbx_strand_id
1 'polypeptide(L)'
;MVPQQPSRSRGRILAVLGVFVVLIVFWNTWSSIDIGAASDAPQEARVDMSDPVLSALKVSVRQASSSPPKLTIGVTNTHSGPVTVFTWNSPLDPLAVQLGLLSFTPEGQDTPIDIPTIQVRRLMPPGDDAYVTIEAGKTEEREVLLKKPMIPLDQLQGKVKVVCKGEWKSVWASKKEDISAEALVNTGADEASLKGNFESEPVEIEF
;
A
#
# COMPACT_ATOMS: atom_id res chain seq x y z
N MET A 1 26.89 -28.34 63.39
CA MET A 1 25.60 -28.48 64.11
C MET A 1 24.94 -27.12 64.15
N VAL A 2 23.76 -26.98 63.55
CA VAL A 2 22.98 -25.72 63.53
C VAL A 2 22.12 -25.62 64.79
N PRO A 3 22.01 -24.42 65.37
CA PRO A 3 20.70 -23.87 65.76
C PRO A 3 20.59 -22.37 65.40
N GLN A 4 19.59 -21.94 64.63
CA GLN A 4 18.27 -21.43 65.06
C GLN A 4 18.29 -20.17 65.95
N GLN A 5 17.84 -19.04 65.35
CA GLN A 5 17.07 -17.84 65.82
C GLN A 5 17.08 -17.43 67.32
N PRO A 6 16.91 -16.12 67.70
CA PRO A 6 15.71 -15.34 67.32
C PRO A 6 15.74 -13.77 67.42
N SER A 7 14.64 -13.16 66.96
CA SER A 7 13.80 -12.17 67.69
C SER A 7 14.22 -10.68 67.83
N ARG A 8 13.37 -9.82 67.23
CA ARG A 8 12.71 -8.58 67.77
C ARG A 8 13.61 -7.43 68.25
N SER A 9 13.30 -6.14 68.11
CA SER A 9 12.15 -5.39 67.59
C SER A 9 12.41 -3.89 67.82
N ARG A 10 11.57 -3.05 67.20
CA ARG A 10 11.06 -1.76 67.71
C ARG A 10 11.93 -0.50 67.59
N GLY A 11 11.45 0.38 66.71
CA GLY A 11 11.66 1.83 66.74
C GLY A 11 11.08 2.45 65.46
N ARG A 12 9.75 2.46 65.28
CA ARG A 12 8.90 3.66 65.40
C ARG A 12 9.53 4.86 64.66
N ILE A 13 9.10 5.14 63.42
CA ILE A 13 7.97 6.04 63.10
C ILE A 13 8.30 7.49 63.49
N LEU A 14 8.34 8.34 62.45
CA LEU A 14 8.36 9.83 62.42
C LEU A 14 9.65 10.47 61.94
N ALA A 15 9.84 10.42 60.62
CA ALA A 15 10.59 11.32 59.73
C ALA A 15 10.87 10.43 58.52
N VAL A 16 10.05 10.41 57.48
CA VAL A 16 10.29 11.17 56.24
C VAL A 16 8.94 11.36 55.48
N LEU A 17 7.96 12.00 56.11
CA LEU A 17 6.74 12.48 55.42
C LEU A 17 6.91 13.91 54.84
N GLY A 18 8.09 14.52 55.01
CA GLY A 18 8.44 15.85 54.49
C GLY A 18 9.21 15.88 53.16
N VAL A 19 9.69 14.73 52.66
CA VAL A 19 10.48 14.67 51.40
C VAL A 19 9.58 14.39 50.17
N PHE A 20 8.39 13.81 50.36
CA PHE A 20 7.52 13.45 49.24
C PHE A 20 6.68 14.61 48.68
N VAL A 21 6.47 15.70 49.42
CA VAL A 21 5.67 16.84 48.95
C VAL A 21 6.51 17.85 48.14
N VAL A 22 7.84 17.88 48.33
CA VAL A 22 8.74 18.76 47.55
C VAL A 22 9.04 18.18 46.16
N LEU A 23 9.01 16.84 45.99
CA LEU A 23 9.30 16.18 44.71
C LEU A 23 8.13 16.22 43.70
N ILE A 24 6.88 16.37 44.15
CA ILE A 24 5.71 16.39 43.24
C ILE A 24 5.52 17.77 42.62
N VAL A 25 5.87 18.86 43.32
CA VAL A 25 5.80 20.21 42.75
C VAL A 25 6.94 20.45 41.75
N PHE A 26 8.12 19.86 41.97
CA PHE A 26 9.23 19.98 41.02
C PHE A 26 9.06 19.16 39.74
N TRP A 27 8.13 18.20 39.70
CA TRP A 27 7.81 17.45 38.47
C TRP A 27 6.78 18.19 37.60
N ASN A 28 5.97 19.09 38.17
CA ASN A 28 4.82 19.67 37.45
C ASN A 28 5.00 21.15 37.06
N THR A 29 6.11 21.79 37.44
CA THR A 29 6.42 23.19 37.11
C THR A 29 7.83 23.40 36.57
N TRP A 30 8.37 22.42 35.85
CA TRP A 30 9.49 22.64 34.91
C TRP A 30 9.06 22.17 33.51
N SER A 31 7.96 22.73 33.04
CA SER A 31 7.75 22.92 31.61
C SER A 31 8.77 23.96 31.10
N SER A 32 9.32 23.67 29.92
CA SER A 32 10.17 24.54 29.08
C SER A 32 11.67 24.53 29.36
N ILE A 33 12.37 23.47 28.91
CA ILE A 33 13.69 23.57 28.28
C ILE A 33 13.70 22.66 27.04
N ASP A 34 13.75 23.26 25.86
CA ASP A 34 14.06 22.62 24.58
C ASP A 34 15.52 22.19 24.54
N ILE A 35 15.78 20.89 24.42
CA ILE A 35 17.05 20.33 23.94
C ILE A 35 16.69 19.21 22.98
N GLY A 36 16.98 19.45 21.70
CA GLY A 36 16.61 18.57 20.59
C GLY A 36 17.15 17.16 20.73
N ALA A 37 16.23 16.21 20.88
CA ALA A 37 16.45 14.81 20.61
C ALA A 37 15.76 14.50 19.28
N ALA A 38 16.56 14.25 18.24
CA ALA A 38 16.08 13.72 16.97
C ALA A 38 15.48 12.33 17.23
N SER A 39 14.15 12.26 17.29
CA SER A 39 13.42 11.01 17.31
C SER A 39 13.31 10.50 15.87
N ASP A 40 14.26 9.66 15.46
CA ASP A 40 14.08 8.77 14.31
C ASP A 40 13.05 7.70 14.69
N ALA A 41 11.78 8.08 14.62
CA ALA A 41 10.73 7.13 14.35
C ALA A 41 10.73 6.89 12.83
N PRO A 42 10.64 5.63 12.35
CA PRO A 42 10.42 5.40 10.94
C PRO A 42 9.09 6.04 10.60
N GLN A 43 9.17 7.20 9.95
CA GLN A 43 8.04 7.88 9.36
C GLN A 43 7.51 6.92 8.29
N GLU A 44 6.46 6.18 8.63
CA GLU A 44 5.60 5.58 7.61
C GLU A 44 5.23 6.72 6.66
N ALA A 45 5.84 6.70 5.48
CA ALA A 45 5.60 7.68 4.45
C ALA A 45 4.10 7.67 4.21
N ARG A 46 3.41 8.73 4.66
CA ARG A 46 2.08 9.03 4.16
C ARG A 46 2.27 9.26 2.68
N VAL A 47 1.93 8.24 1.90
CA VAL A 47 2.07 8.32 0.47
C VAL A 47 1.03 9.28 -0.04
N ASP A 48 1.52 10.46 -0.39
CA ASP A 48 0.71 11.58 -0.80
C ASP A 48 0.36 11.40 -2.28
N MET A 49 -0.93 11.52 -2.61
CA MET A 49 -1.37 11.68 -4.00
C MET A 49 -0.89 13.02 -4.60
N SER A 50 -0.08 13.81 -3.88
CA SER A 50 0.50 15.08 -4.32
C SER A 50 1.69 14.96 -5.27
N ASP A 51 2.26 13.77 -5.49
CA ASP A 51 3.31 13.64 -6.50
C ASP A 51 2.71 13.85 -7.91
N PRO A 52 3.14 14.88 -8.67
CA PRO A 52 2.54 15.23 -9.96
C PRO A 52 2.60 14.10 -10.99
N VAL A 53 3.59 13.21 -10.90
CA VAL A 53 3.75 12.08 -11.82
C VAL A 53 2.74 10.99 -11.47
N LEU A 54 2.59 10.67 -10.19
CA LEU A 54 1.60 9.69 -9.73
C LEU A 54 0.17 10.18 -10.00
N SER A 55 -0.14 11.46 -9.73
CA SER A 55 -1.47 12.01 -10.01
C SER A 55 -1.79 11.99 -11.51
N ALA A 56 -0.78 11.97 -12.37
CA ALA A 56 -0.93 11.94 -13.82
C ALA A 56 -1.10 10.52 -14.40
N LEU A 57 -0.90 9.46 -13.60
CA LEU A 57 -1.23 8.10 -14.00
C LEU A 57 -2.70 7.80 -13.66
N LYS A 58 -3.54 7.71 -14.70
CA LYS A 58 -4.98 7.45 -14.55
C LYS A 58 -5.29 5.98 -14.81
N VAL A 59 -5.86 5.31 -13.82
CA VAL A 59 -6.29 3.92 -13.94
C VAL A 59 -7.74 3.88 -14.41
N SER A 60 -8.03 3.03 -15.39
CA SER A 60 -9.39 2.80 -15.90
C SER A 60 -9.71 1.31 -15.96
N VAL A 61 -11.00 0.99 -15.87
CA VAL A 61 -11.53 -0.36 -16.07
C VAL A 61 -12.67 -0.27 -17.07
N ARG A 62 -12.77 -1.22 -18.00
CA ARG A 62 -13.91 -1.32 -18.92
C ARG A 62 -14.24 -2.78 -19.20
N GLN A 63 -15.51 -3.06 -19.48
CA GLN A 63 -15.89 -4.39 -19.96
C GLN A 63 -15.45 -4.57 -21.41
N ALA A 64 -14.71 -5.64 -21.68
CA ALA A 64 -14.29 -6.02 -23.02
C ALA A 64 -15.24 -7.05 -23.66
N SER A 65 -15.81 -7.94 -22.84
CA SER A 65 -16.82 -8.92 -23.25
C SER A 65 -17.66 -9.33 -22.04
N SER A 66 -18.94 -9.65 -22.26
CA SER A 66 -19.80 -10.31 -21.26
C SER A 66 -19.72 -11.83 -21.33
N SER A 67 -19.42 -12.41 -22.50
CA SER A 67 -19.33 -13.87 -22.67
C SER A 67 -18.21 -14.29 -23.65
N PRO A 68 -17.13 -14.96 -23.18
CA PRO A 68 -16.79 -15.09 -21.76
C PRO A 68 -16.45 -13.72 -21.15
N PRO A 69 -16.68 -13.52 -19.85
CA PRO A 69 -16.54 -12.22 -19.23
C PRO A 69 -15.07 -11.77 -19.15
N LYS A 70 -14.81 -10.57 -19.67
CA LYS A 70 -13.47 -9.98 -19.78
C LYS A 70 -13.50 -8.50 -19.40
N LEU A 71 -12.48 -8.07 -18.69
CA LEU A 71 -12.23 -6.67 -18.39
C LEU A 71 -10.93 -6.22 -19.05
N THR A 72 -10.89 -4.98 -19.52
CA THR A 72 -9.65 -4.29 -19.83
C THR A 72 -9.37 -3.31 -18.70
N ILE A 73 -8.16 -3.36 -18.17
CA ILE A 73 -7.61 -2.42 -17.21
C ILE A 73 -6.61 -1.54 -17.96
N GLY A 74 -6.74 -0.23 -17.88
CA GLY A 74 -5.87 0.73 -18.57
C GLY A 74 -5.10 1.61 -17.59
N VAL A 75 -3.89 1.99 -17.96
CA VAL A 75 -3.11 3.04 -17.30
C VAL A 75 -2.76 4.10 -18.33
N THR A 76 -3.36 5.28 -18.20
CA THR A 76 -3.10 6.43 -19.06
C THR A 76 -2.10 7.36 -18.41
N ASN A 77 -1.04 7.71 -19.13
CA ASN A 77 -0.09 8.72 -18.69
C ASN A 77 -0.51 10.11 -19.19
N THR A 78 -1.01 10.97 -18.30
CA THR A 78 -1.34 12.37 -18.60
C THR A 78 -0.22 13.34 -18.22
N HIS A 79 0.97 12.83 -17.88
CA HIS A 79 2.16 13.64 -17.63
C HIS A 79 2.73 14.14 -18.97
N SER A 80 3.52 15.23 -18.94
CA SER A 80 4.10 15.81 -20.15
C SER A 80 5.26 14.99 -20.74
N GLY A 81 5.83 14.06 -19.95
CA GLY A 81 6.95 13.20 -20.34
C GLY A 81 6.63 11.71 -20.17
N PRO A 82 7.52 10.82 -20.64
CA PRO A 82 7.38 9.38 -20.46
C PRO A 82 7.44 9.02 -18.98
N VAL A 83 6.69 7.97 -18.61
CA VAL A 83 6.66 7.42 -17.26
C VAL A 83 6.83 5.91 -17.35
N THR A 84 7.80 5.36 -16.63
CA THR A 84 7.99 3.91 -16.52
C THR A 84 7.34 3.40 -15.24
N VAL A 85 6.54 2.35 -15.39
CA VAL A 85 5.79 1.69 -14.32
C VAL A 85 6.34 0.28 -14.12
N PHE A 86 6.62 -0.08 -12.87
CA PHE A 86 6.83 -1.48 -12.51
C PHE A 86 5.50 -2.22 -12.47
N THR A 87 5.36 -3.27 -13.28
CA THR A 87 4.06 -3.90 -13.54
C THR A 87 3.58 -4.82 -12.43
N TRP A 88 4.48 -5.28 -11.55
CA TRP A 88 4.10 -6.26 -10.53
C TRP A 88 3.29 -5.62 -9.41
N ASN A 89 2.17 -6.27 -9.06
CA ASN A 89 1.17 -5.78 -8.12
C ASN A 89 0.57 -4.42 -8.53
N SER A 90 0.42 -4.21 -9.82
CA SER A 90 -0.14 -2.99 -10.41
C SER A 90 -1.32 -3.31 -11.34
N PRO A 91 -2.06 -2.32 -11.87
CA PRO A 91 -3.12 -2.53 -12.85
C PRO A 91 -2.66 -3.26 -14.12
N LEU A 92 -1.36 -3.18 -14.46
CA LEU A 92 -0.76 -3.86 -15.62
C LEU A 92 -0.24 -5.27 -15.30
N ASP A 93 -0.43 -5.75 -14.07
CA ASP A 93 -0.06 -7.11 -13.68
C ASP A 93 -0.97 -8.13 -14.38
N PRO A 94 -0.43 -9.17 -15.05
CA PRO A 94 -1.26 -10.24 -15.60
C PRO A 94 -2.13 -10.96 -14.55
N LEU A 95 -1.75 -10.87 -13.28
CA LEU A 95 -2.44 -11.48 -12.16
C LEU A 95 -3.30 -10.47 -11.36
N ALA A 96 -3.58 -9.28 -11.88
CA ALA A 96 -4.26 -8.20 -11.14
C ALA A 96 -5.53 -8.65 -10.40
N VAL A 97 -6.35 -9.49 -11.05
CA VAL A 97 -7.56 -10.07 -10.44
C VAL A 97 -7.19 -10.99 -9.28
N GLN A 98 -6.24 -11.91 -9.47
CA GLN A 98 -5.83 -12.89 -8.48
C GLN A 98 -5.07 -12.27 -7.30
N LEU A 99 -4.46 -11.10 -7.50
CA LEU A 99 -3.78 -10.33 -6.47
C LEU A 99 -4.75 -9.46 -5.65
N GLY A 100 -6.05 -9.47 -5.98
CA GLY A 100 -7.06 -8.69 -5.26
C GLY A 100 -7.08 -7.20 -5.61
N LEU A 101 -6.52 -6.81 -6.76
CA LEU A 101 -6.52 -5.41 -7.20
C LEU A 101 -7.89 -4.96 -7.72
N LEU A 102 -8.81 -5.90 -7.98
CA LEU A 102 -10.17 -5.60 -8.44
C LEU A 102 -11.16 -5.99 -7.36
N SER A 103 -12.05 -5.05 -7.03
CA SER A 103 -13.20 -5.27 -6.17
C SER A 103 -14.49 -5.30 -6.99
N PHE A 104 -15.43 -6.15 -6.59
CA PHE A 104 -16.67 -6.40 -7.32
C PHE A 104 -17.83 -6.27 -6.35
N THR A 105 -18.72 -5.31 -6.57
CA THR A 105 -19.88 -5.04 -5.72
C THR A 105 -21.15 -5.28 -6.55
N PRO A 106 -21.89 -6.38 -6.32
CA PRO A 106 -23.15 -6.64 -7.00
C PRO A 106 -24.19 -5.57 -6.71
N GLU A 107 -25.13 -5.38 -7.63
CA GLU A 107 -26.28 -4.48 -7.42
C GLU A 107 -27.05 -4.86 -6.14
N GLY A 108 -27.42 -3.84 -5.36
CA GLY A 108 -28.11 -4.01 -4.08
C GLY A 108 -27.20 -4.39 -2.90
N GLN A 109 -25.89 -4.52 -3.10
CA GLN A 109 -24.91 -4.68 -2.02
C GLN A 109 -24.12 -3.39 -1.78
N ASP A 110 -23.80 -3.12 -0.52
CA ASP A 110 -22.99 -1.95 -0.14
C ASP A 110 -21.48 -2.25 -0.11
N THR A 111 -21.12 -3.54 -0.04
CA THR A 111 -19.74 -4.00 0.10
C THR A 111 -19.35 -4.96 -1.02
N PRO A 112 -18.09 -4.93 -1.48
CA PRO A 112 -17.60 -5.91 -2.44
C PRO A 112 -17.72 -7.34 -1.90
N ILE A 113 -17.95 -8.30 -2.81
CA ILE A 113 -17.84 -9.72 -2.46
C ILE A 113 -16.39 -10.11 -2.19
N ASP A 114 -16.20 -11.11 -1.34
CA ASP A 114 -14.88 -11.67 -1.07
C ASP A 114 -14.44 -12.57 -2.24
N ILE A 115 -13.29 -12.24 -2.82
CA ILE A 115 -12.69 -12.99 -3.92
C ILE A 115 -11.38 -13.59 -3.42
N PRO A 116 -11.21 -14.92 -3.52
CA PRO A 116 -9.97 -15.56 -3.12
C PRO A 116 -8.76 -14.93 -3.83
N THR A 117 -7.80 -14.44 -3.04
CA THR A 117 -6.53 -13.92 -3.55
C THR A 117 -5.41 -14.95 -3.41
N ILE A 118 -4.38 -14.81 -4.22
CA ILE A 118 -3.17 -15.63 -4.12
C ILE A 118 -1.98 -14.77 -3.67
N GLN A 119 -1.01 -15.42 -3.03
CA GLN A 119 0.32 -14.84 -2.82
C GLN A 119 1.29 -15.38 -3.87
N VAL A 120 1.96 -14.48 -4.57
CA VAL A 120 2.91 -14.83 -5.64
C VAL A 120 4.33 -14.57 -5.17
N ARG A 121 5.20 -15.57 -5.30
CA ARG A 121 6.65 -15.40 -5.16
C ARG A 121 7.25 -15.22 -6.54
N ARG A 122 7.88 -14.08 -6.79
CA ARG A 122 8.52 -13.76 -8.07
C ARG A 122 10.04 -13.78 -7.91
N LEU A 123 10.74 -14.23 -8.96
CA LEU A 123 12.19 -14.32 -8.97
C LEU A 123 12.79 -12.91 -9.06
N MET A 124 13.81 -12.61 -8.25
CA MET A 124 14.53 -11.34 -8.29
C MET A 124 15.94 -11.53 -8.90
N PRO A 125 16.48 -10.54 -9.65
CA PRO A 125 15.82 -9.29 -10.03
C PRO A 125 14.70 -9.53 -11.07
N PRO A 126 13.73 -8.59 -11.19
CA PRO A 126 12.69 -8.70 -12.20
C PRO A 126 13.27 -8.69 -13.62
N GLY A 127 12.63 -9.42 -14.52
CA GLY A 127 12.96 -9.39 -15.94
C GLY A 127 12.58 -8.07 -16.62
N ASP A 128 12.99 -7.93 -17.88
CA ASP A 128 12.74 -6.72 -18.67
C ASP A 128 11.26 -6.41 -18.89
N ASP A 129 10.42 -7.44 -18.90
CA ASP A 129 8.96 -7.41 -19.06
C ASP A 129 8.23 -6.88 -17.82
N ALA A 130 8.94 -6.74 -16.68
CA ALA A 130 8.39 -6.18 -15.47
C ALA A 130 8.28 -4.65 -15.48
N TYR A 131 8.78 -3.99 -16.53
CA TYR A 131 8.80 -2.53 -16.65
C TYR A 131 8.15 -2.10 -17.95
N VAL A 132 7.22 -1.16 -17.86
CA VAL A 132 6.50 -0.63 -19.03
C VAL A 132 6.66 0.89 -19.05
N THR A 133 7.22 1.41 -20.14
CA THR A 133 7.27 2.85 -20.40
C THR A 133 5.99 3.28 -21.12
N ILE A 134 5.25 4.19 -20.51
CA ILE A 134 4.05 4.80 -21.08
C ILE A 134 4.43 6.21 -21.54
N GLU A 135 4.45 6.43 -22.86
CA GLU A 135 4.72 7.75 -23.42
C GLU A 135 3.63 8.76 -23.04
N ALA A 136 3.94 10.05 -23.12
CA ALA A 136 2.99 11.12 -22.81
C ALA A 136 1.70 11.00 -23.64
N GLY A 137 0.56 11.03 -22.96
CA GLY A 137 -0.77 10.89 -23.56
C GLY A 137 -1.10 9.48 -24.07
N LYS A 138 -0.27 8.47 -23.80
CA LYS A 138 -0.53 7.08 -24.16
C LYS A 138 -1.18 6.31 -23.02
N THR A 139 -1.82 5.21 -23.41
CA THR A 139 -2.45 4.26 -22.51
C THR A 139 -1.86 2.90 -22.77
N GLU A 140 -1.45 2.23 -21.70
CA GLU A 140 -1.14 0.81 -21.72
C GLU A 140 -2.30 0.03 -21.11
N GLU A 141 -2.67 -1.06 -21.74
CA GLU A 141 -3.85 -1.84 -21.36
C GLU A 141 -3.49 -3.30 -21.06
N ARG A 142 -4.28 -3.89 -20.16
CA ARG A 142 -4.26 -5.32 -19.87
C ARG A 142 -5.66 -5.88 -19.88
N GLU A 143 -5.88 -6.90 -20.70
CA GLU A 143 -7.10 -7.69 -20.63
C GLU A 143 -6.97 -8.79 -19.57
N VAL A 144 -8.01 -8.96 -18.76
CA VAL A 144 -8.14 -10.02 -17.77
C VAL A 144 -9.44 -10.80 -18.02
N LEU A 145 -9.30 -12.13 -18.03
CA LEU A 145 -10.42 -13.06 -18.17
C LEU A 145 -10.98 -13.39 -16.78
N LEU A 146 -12.28 -13.18 -16.58
CA LEU A 146 -12.95 -13.59 -15.34
C LEU A 146 -13.44 -15.03 -15.50
N LYS A 147 -12.96 -15.92 -14.63
CA LYS A 147 -13.29 -17.35 -14.72
C LYS A 147 -13.39 -18.01 -13.35
N LYS A 148 -14.25 -19.02 -13.26
CA LYS A 148 -14.31 -19.95 -12.13
C LYS A 148 -12.99 -20.77 -12.03
N PRO A 149 -12.59 -21.22 -10.83
CA PRO A 149 -13.20 -20.95 -9.53
C PRO A 149 -12.76 -19.62 -8.91
N MET A 150 -11.78 -18.93 -9.50
CA MET A 150 -11.19 -17.72 -8.92
C MET A 150 -12.22 -16.60 -8.76
N ILE A 151 -13.10 -16.44 -9.74
CA ILE A 151 -14.20 -15.49 -9.68
C ILE A 151 -15.50 -16.27 -9.48
N PRO A 152 -16.23 -16.05 -8.37
CA PRO A 152 -17.51 -16.70 -8.12
C PRO A 152 -18.60 -16.03 -8.98
N LEU A 153 -18.58 -16.29 -10.29
CA LEU A 153 -19.49 -15.68 -11.28
C LEU A 153 -20.98 -15.84 -10.92
N ASP A 154 -21.33 -16.90 -10.17
CA ASP A 154 -22.71 -17.11 -9.71
C ASP A 154 -23.20 -16.04 -8.73
N GLN A 155 -22.29 -15.35 -8.03
CA GLN A 155 -22.57 -14.23 -7.12
C GLN A 155 -22.51 -12.86 -7.83
N LEU A 156 -22.07 -12.83 -9.08
CA LEU A 156 -21.88 -11.61 -9.89
C LEU A 156 -22.94 -11.47 -10.97
N GLN A 157 -24.12 -12.08 -10.81
CA GLN A 157 -25.19 -12.01 -11.81
C GLN A 157 -25.77 -10.59 -11.91
N GLY A 158 -26.05 -10.14 -13.14
CA GLY A 158 -26.59 -8.82 -13.40
C GLY A 158 -25.52 -7.73 -13.31
N LYS A 159 -25.93 -6.54 -12.83
CA LYS A 159 -25.06 -5.37 -12.73
C LYS A 159 -24.09 -5.49 -11.57
N VAL A 160 -22.82 -5.20 -11.84
CA VAL A 160 -21.74 -5.24 -10.85
C VAL A 160 -20.89 -4.00 -10.99
N LYS A 161 -20.64 -3.31 -9.87
CA LYS A 161 -19.68 -2.21 -9.80
C LYS A 161 -18.28 -2.76 -9.60
N VAL A 162 -17.35 -2.36 -10.45
CA VAL A 162 -15.95 -2.75 -10.39
C VAL A 162 -15.04 -1.55 -10.17
N VAL A 163 -14.09 -1.71 -9.26
CA VAL A 163 -13.03 -0.72 -8.97
C VAL A 163 -11.70 -1.44 -8.94
N CYS A 164 -10.70 -0.90 -9.65
CA CYS A 164 -9.31 -1.34 -9.55
C CYS A 164 -8.52 -0.40 -8.62
N LYS A 165 -7.90 -0.92 -7.57
CA LYS A 165 -7.15 -0.13 -6.59
C LYS A 165 -5.96 -0.88 -6.00
N GLY A 166 -4.98 -0.13 -5.50
CA GLY A 166 -3.77 -0.68 -4.91
C GLY A 166 -2.70 0.38 -4.73
N GLU A 167 -1.44 -0.07 -4.70
CA GLU A 167 -0.27 0.79 -4.53
C GLU A 167 0.76 0.50 -5.63
N TRP A 168 1.21 1.56 -6.31
CA TRP A 168 2.37 1.55 -7.16
C TRP A 168 3.61 1.25 -6.33
N LYS A 169 4.27 0.13 -6.63
CA LYS A 169 5.50 -0.26 -5.93
C LYS A 169 6.73 0.55 -6.37
N SER A 170 6.80 0.91 -7.65
CA SER A 170 7.82 1.81 -8.21
C SER A 170 7.34 2.41 -9.54
N VAL A 171 7.50 3.73 -9.65
CA VAL A 171 7.24 4.53 -10.85
C VAL A 171 8.38 5.51 -11.04
N TRP A 172 8.83 5.71 -12.28
CA TRP A 172 9.89 6.66 -12.63
C TRP A 172 9.40 7.63 -13.71
N ALA A 173 9.72 8.91 -13.54
CA ALA A 173 9.39 9.98 -14.49
C ALA A 173 10.38 10.06 -15.67
N SER A 174 10.74 8.90 -16.22
CA SER A 174 11.71 8.75 -17.30
C SER A 174 11.33 7.53 -18.15
N LYS A 175 12.08 7.31 -19.23
CA LYS A 175 12.03 6.03 -19.93
C LYS A 175 12.85 4.98 -19.18
N LYS A 176 12.53 3.71 -19.41
CA LYS A 176 13.23 2.58 -18.82
C LYS A 176 14.73 2.61 -19.12
N GLU A 177 15.11 3.00 -20.33
CA GLU A 177 16.50 3.03 -20.78
C GLU A 177 17.36 4.06 -20.03
N ASP A 178 16.71 5.07 -19.44
CA ASP A 178 17.35 6.13 -18.65
C ASP A 178 17.42 5.79 -17.15
N ILE A 179 16.79 4.67 -16.73
CA ILE A 179 16.82 4.20 -15.34
C ILE A 179 18.11 3.39 -15.12
N SER A 180 18.80 3.65 -14.01
CA SER A 180 20.02 2.91 -13.69
C SER A 180 19.71 1.42 -13.47
N ALA A 181 20.64 0.55 -13.88
CA ALA A 181 20.51 -0.89 -13.65
C ALA A 181 20.36 -1.23 -12.16
N GLU A 182 21.01 -0.44 -11.28
CA GLU A 182 20.90 -0.58 -9.83
C GLU A 182 19.47 -0.28 -9.34
N ALA A 183 18.83 0.79 -9.84
CA ALA A 183 17.44 1.11 -9.48
C ALA A 183 16.47 0.01 -9.93
N LEU A 184 16.66 -0.57 -11.13
CA LEU A 184 15.86 -1.70 -11.59
C LEU A 184 16.07 -2.96 -10.74
N VAL A 185 17.31 -3.27 -10.34
CA VAL A 185 17.60 -4.39 -9.43
C VAL A 185 16.97 -4.17 -8.05
N ASN A 186 17.02 -2.93 -7.55
CA ASN A 186 16.48 -2.54 -6.24
C ASN A 186 15.03 -2.04 -6.31
N THR A 187 14.24 -2.50 -7.28
CA THR A 187 12.86 -2.08 -7.47
C THR A 187 12.01 -2.23 -6.19
N GLY A 188 11.33 -1.15 -5.83
CA GLY A 188 10.56 -1.02 -4.59
C GLY A 188 11.39 -0.63 -3.37
N ALA A 189 12.71 -0.47 -3.50
CA ALA A 189 13.60 0.08 -2.47
C ALA A 189 14.43 1.26 -2.98
N ASP A 190 14.45 1.50 -4.30
CA ASP A 190 15.08 2.65 -4.93
C ASP A 190 14.43 3.98 -4.50
N GLU A 191 15.25 4.90 -4.00
CA GLU A 191 14.81 6.23 -3.52
C GLU A 191 14.37 7.15 -4.65
N ALA A 192 14.87 6.94 -5.87
CA ALA A 192 14.46 7.71 -7.05
C ALA A 192 13.09 7.24 -7.60
N SER A 193 12.59 6.09 -7.15
CA SER A 193 11.29 5.57 -7.55
C SER A 193 10.18 6.14 -6.68
N LEU A 194 9.10 6.54 -7.33
CA LEU A 194 7.87 6.98 -6.69
C LEU A 194 7.03 5.78 -6.29
N LYS A 195 6.38 5.89 -5.15
CA LYS A 195 5.42 4.92 -4.62
C LYS A 195 4.10 5.61 -4.36
N GLY A 196 2.99 4.91 -4.55
CA GLY A 196 1.72 5.41 -4.03
C GLY A 196 0.45 4.83 -4.56
N ASN A 197 -0.64 5.27 -3.94
CA ASN A 197 -1.94 4.66 -4.17
C ASN A 197 -2.47 4.98 -5.57
N PHE A 198 -3.22 4.04 -6.12
CA PHE A 198 -4.05 4.25 -7.29
C PHE A 198 -5.45 3.70 -7.04
N GLU A 199 -6.42 4.32 -7.71
CA GLU A 199 -7.80 3.87 -7.74
C GLU A 199 -8.41 4.29 -9.07
N SER A 200 -9.16 3.39 -9.70
CA SER A 200 -9.95 3.70 -10.88
C SER A 200 -11.29 4.31 -10.47
N GLU A 201 -11.90 5.06 -11.37
CA GLU A 201 -13.33 5.34 -11.24
C GLU A 201 -14.14 4.03 -11.21
N PRO A 202 -15.24 3.96 -10.43
CA PRO A 202 -16.11 2.80 -10.45
C PRO A 202 -16.82 2.64 -11.79
N VAL A 203 -16.84 1.43 -12.32
CA VAL A 203 -17.53 1.10 -13.57
C VAL A 203 -18.55 0.00 -13.36
N GLU A 204 -19.75 0.20 -13.87
CA GLU A 204 -20.80 -0.82 -13.90
C GLU A 204 -20.59 -1.73 -15.10
N ILE A 205 -20.60 -3.04 -14.87
CA ILE A 205 -20.51 -4.09 -15.89
C ILE A 205 -21.65 -5.09 -15.70
N GLU A 206 -21.96 -5.87 -16.73
CA GLU A 206 -23.05 -6.85 -16.68
C GLU A 206 -22.57 -8.22 -17.19
N PHE A 207 -22.89 -9.28 -16.44
CA PHE A 207 -22.47 -10.67 -16.69
C PHE A 207 -23.59 -11.53 -17.26
#